data_AF-A0AAJ4MXJ0-F1
#
_entry.id   AF-A0AAJ4MXJ0-F1
#
_cell.length_a   1.000
_cell.length_b   1.000
_cell.length_c   1.000
_cell.angle_alpha   90.00
_cell.angle_beta   90.00
_cell.angle_gamma   90.00
#
_symmetry.space_group_name_H-M   'P 1'
#
loop_
_entity.id
_entity.type
_entity.pdbx_description
1 polymer ?
#
loop_
_entity_poly.entity_id
_entity_poly.type
_entity_poly.pdbx_seq_one_letter_code
_entity_poly.pdbx_strand_id
1 'polypeptide(L)'
;MEVNISEAIEKTPEQLEETRREFVAELWRRFEALQEWAVSHWPDQHNPLSSADFVEARKEILSLRSPAGSLNQPAQQNEAEPEQGGAQYVDVTPAPWP
;
A
#
# COMPACT_ATOMS: atom_id res chain seq x y z
N MET A 1 -5.27 9.47 18.54
CA MET A 1 -5.96 8.23 18.12
C MET A 1 -4.92 7.15 18.09
N GLU A 2 -4.77 6.43 19.20
CA GLU A 2 -3.92 5.24 19.27
C GLU A 2 -4.67 4.12 18.55
N VAL A 3 -4.11 3.66 17.43
CA VAL A 3 -4.61 2.47 16.75
C VAL A 3 -4.20 1.29 17.61
N ASN A 4 -5.16 0.66 18.29
CA ASN A 4 -4.93 -0.54 19.10
C ASN A 4 -4.57 -1.71 18.17
N ILE A 5 -3.26 -1.86 17.89
CA ILE A 5 -2.68 -2.94 17.08
C ILE A 5 -2.96 -4.33 17.71
N SER A 6 -3.29 -4.36 19.01
CA SER A 6 -3.58 -5.58 19.78
C SER A 6 -4.82 -6.34 19.30
N GLU A 7 -5.82 -5.69 18.68
CA GLU A 7 -7.08 -6.32 18.26
C GLU A 7 -6.97 -6.97 16.85
N ALA A 8 -5.94 -6.61 16.09
CA ALA A 8 -5.71 -7.16 14.76
C ALA A 8 -5.19 -8.62 14.78
N ILE A 9 -4.76 -9.11 15.93
CA ILE A 9 -4.08 -10.41 16.08
C ILE A 9 -5.07 -11.59 16.21
N GLU A 10 -6.35 -11.34 16.53
CA GLU A 10 -7.36 -12.40 16.74
C GLU A 10 -8.25 -12.70 15.51
N LYS A 11 -8.06 -12.00 14.39
CA LYS A 11 -8.89 -12.21 13.19
C LYS A 11 -8.43 -13.45 12.42
N THR A 12 -9.39 -14.32 12.08
CA THR A 12 -9.16 -15.42 11.12
C THR A 12 -8.72 -14.86 9.76
N PRO A 13 -7.94 -15.61 8.96
CA PRO A 13 -7.48 -15.14 7.64
C PRO A 13 -8.63 -14.72 6.72
N GLU A 14 -9.81 -15.33 6.86
CA GLU A 14 -11.02 -15.00 6.12
C GLU A 14 -11.61 -13.63 6.54
N GLN A 15 -11.63 -13.32 7.84
CA GLN A 15 -12.09 -12.02 8.35
C GLN A 15 -11.13 -10.88 7.97
N LEU A 16 -9.82 -11.16 7.93
CA LEU A 16 -8.82 -10.19 7.49
C LEU A 16 -9.00 -9.88 6.00
N GLU A 17 -9.23 -10.90 5.18
CA GLU A 17 -9.51 -10.75 3.75
C GLU A 17 -10.78 -9.93 3.49
N GLU A 18 -11.85 -10.16 4.24
CA GLU A 18 -13.08 -9.36 4.13
C GLU A 18 -12.84 -7.90 4.56
N THR A 19 -12.20 -7.69 5.73
CA THR A 19 -11.86 -6.34 6.21
C THR A 19 -11.02 -5.58 5.17
N ARG A 20 -10.10 -6.28 4.49
CA ARG A 20 -9.26 -5.71 3.44
C ARG A 20 -10.07 -5.32 2.20
N ARG A 21 -11.05 -6.14 1.79
CA ARG A 21 -11.94 -5.82 0.66
C ARG A 21 -12.80 -4.59 0.96
N GLU A 22 -13.39 -4.54 2.15
CA GLU A 22 -14.18 -3.39 2.61
C GLU A 22 -13.32 -2.13 2.63
N PHE A 23 -12.10 -2.22 3.17
CA PHE A 23 -11.14 -1.13 3.19
C PHE A 23 -10.82 -0.61 1.78
N VAL A 24 -10.49 -1.50 0.84
CA VAL A 24 -10.16 -1.09 -0.54
C VAL A 24 -11.36 -0.48 -1.25
N ALA A 25 -12.58 -1.00 -1.02
CA ALA A 25 -13.79 -0.43 -1.59
C ALA A 25 -14.05 0.99 -1.09
N GLU A 26 -13.90 1.23 0.22
CA GLU A 26 -14.06 2.56 0.80
C GLU A 26 -12.95 3.52 0.37
N LEU A 27 -11.70 3.03 0.29
CA LEU A 27 -10.58 3.82 -0.21
C LEU A 27 -10.81 4.27 -1.66
N TRP A 28 -11.28 3.36 -2.52
CA TRP A 28 -11.64 3.68 -3.89
C TRP A 28 -12.71 4.78 -3.97
N ARG A 29 -13.80 4.63 -3.20
CA ARG A 29 -14.88 5.63 -3.15
C ARG A 29 -14.38 7.01 -2.73
N ARG A 30 -13.53 7.09 -1.70
CA ARG A 30 -12.95 8.37 -1.24
C ARG A 30 -11.99 8.95 -2.26
N PHE A 31 -11.22 8.11 -2.93
CA PHE A 31 -10.29 8.53 -3.96
C PHE A 31 -11.01 9.14 -5.16
N GLU A 32 -12.13 8.56 -5.60
CA GLU A 32 -12.95 9.13 -6.67
C GLU A 32 -13.49 10.52 -6.30
N ALA A 33 -14.01 10.67 -5.09
CA ALA A 33 -14.50 11.96 -4.59
C ALA A 33 -13.37 13.01 -4.51
N LEU A 34 -12.18 12.60 -4.06
CA LEU A 34 -10.99 13.47 -4.04
C LEU A 34 -10.59 13.89 -5.46
N GLN A 35 -10.62 12.97 -6.42
CA GLN A 35 -10.27 13.25 -7.81
C GLN A 35 -11.23 14.28 -8.43
N GLU A 36 -12.53 14.10 -8.23
CA GLU A 36 -13.55 15.06 -8.69
C GLU A 36 -13.35 16.43 -8.07
N TRP A 37 -13.10 16.48 -6.76
CA TRP A 37 -12.79 17.72 -6.07
C TRP A 37 -11.52 18.39 -6.62
N ALA A 38 -10.45 17.63 -6.82
CA ALA A 38 -9.17 18.14 -7.28
C ALA A 38 -9.27 18.74 -8.70
N VAL A 39 -9.96 18.05 -9.61
CA VAL A 39 -10.18 18.54 -10.98
C VAL A 39 -11.05 19.80 -10.99
N SER A 40 -12.09 19.86 -10.15
CA SER A 40 -13.02 21.01 -10.10
C SER A 40 -12.46 22.24 -9.39
N HIS A 41 -11.53 22.08 -8.45
CA HIS A 41 -10.98 23.17 -7.63
C HIS A 41 -9.53 23.53 -8.00
N TRP A 42 -9.04 23.00 -9.12
CA TRP A 42 -7.67 23.23 -9.55
C TRP A 42 -7.42 24.72 -9.87
N PRO A 43 -6.42 25.36 -9.24
CA PRO A 43 -6.20 26.80 -9.41
C PRO A 43 -5.48 27.17 -10.72
N ASP A 44 -4.69 26.26 -11.31
CA ASP A 44 -3.92 26.54 -12.53
C ASP A 44 -4.66 26.08 -13.79
N GLN A 45 -5.39 27.01 -14.40
CA GLN A 45 -6.14 26.77 -15.63
C GLN A 45 -5.23 26.57 -16.87
N HIS A 46 -3.93 26.92 -16.81
CA HIS A 46 -3.02 26.71 -17.94
C HIS A 46 -2.53 25.26 -18.02
N ASN A 47 -2.51 24.55 -16.90
CA ASN A 47 -2.17 23.13 -16.83
C ASN A 47 -3.32 22.40 -16.13
N PRO A 48 -4.44 22.13 -16.85
CA PRO A 48 -5.62 21.55 -16.23
C PRO A 48 -5.32 20.14 -15.72
N LEU A 49 -5.66 19.90 -14.46
CA LEU A 49 -5.62 18.56 -13.88
C LEU A 49 -6.71 17.70 -14.53
N SER A 50 -6.35 16.50 -14.97
CA SER A 50 -7.26 15.58 -15.65
C SER A 50 -7.36 14.24 -14.93
N SER A 51 -8.35 13.43 -15.29
CA SER A 51 -8.46 12.07 -14.76
C SER A 51 -7.27 11.17 -15.13
N ALA A 52 -6.52 11.51 -16.19
CA ALA A 52 -5.37 10.72 -16.63
C ALA A 52 -4.18 10.83 -15.66
N ASP A 53 -4.07 11.96 -14.94
CA ASP A 53 -2.99 12.22 -13.99
C ASP A 53 -3.07 11.32 -12.74
N PHE A 54 -4.21 10.66 -12.53
CA PHE A 54 -4.50 9.80 -11.38
C PHE A 54 -4.37 8.31 -11.68
N VAL A 55 -3.96 7.92 -12.89
CA VAL A 55 -3.91 6.51 -13.31
C VAL A 55 -2.97 5.67 -12.44
N GLU A 56 -1.79 6.20 -12.07
CA GLU A 56 -0.86 5.48 -11.19
C GLU A 56 -1.46 5.26 -9.80
N ALA A 57 -2.07 6.28 -9.20
CA ALA A 57 -2.74 6.14 -7.90
C ALA A 57 -3.88 5.11 -7.94
N ARG A 58 -4.64 5.03 -9.05
CA ARG A 58 -5.66 3.98 -9.24
C ARG A 58 -5.05 2.58 -9.29
N LYS A 59 -3.93 2.41 -10.00
CA LYS A 59 -3.21 1.13 -10.06
C LYS A 59 -2.75 0.70 -8.67
N GLU A 60 -2.18 1.62 -7.90
CA GLU A 60 -1.74 1.37 -6.53
C GLU A 60 -2.90 0.95 -5.62
N ILE A 61 -4.05 1.64 -5.68
CA ILE A 61 -5.23 1.26 -4.89
C ILE A 61 -5.76 -0.12 -5.30
N LEU A 62 -5.75 -0.44 -6.59
CA LEU A 62 -6.16 -1.75 -7.08
C LEU A 62 -5.15 -2.86 -6.72
N SER A 63 -3.86 -2.53 -6.59
CA SER A 63 -2.82 -3.50 -6.19
C SER A 63 -3.03 -4.01 -4.75
N LEU A 64 -3.60 -3.17 -3.86
CA LEU A 64 -4.00 -3.55 -2.50
C LEU A 64 -5.06 -4.66 -2.46
N ARG A 65 -5.77 -4.90 -3.58
CA ARG A 65 -6.70 -6.03 -3.69
C ARG A 65 -6.00 -7.38 -3.71
N SER A 66 -4.71 -7.41 -4.03
CA SER A 66 -3.92 -8.63 -3.97
C SER A 66 -3.16 -8.69 -2.63
N PRO A 67 -3.21 -9.83 -1.91
CA PRO A 67 -2.36 -10.03 -0.73
C PRO A 67 -0.86 -9.93 -1.06
N ALA A 68 -0.48 -10.18 -2.31
CA ALA A 68 0.87 -10.03 -2.83
C ALA A 68 1.10 -8.71 -3.60
N GLY A 69 0.20 -7.73 -3.46
CA GLY A 69 0.33 -6.42 -4.10
C GLY A 69 1.61 -5.68 -3.67
N SER A 70 2.14 -4.81 -4.53
CA SER A 70 3.41 -4.10 -4.28
C SER A 70 3.44 -3.33 -2.95
N LEU A 71 2.28 -2.85 -2.49
CA LEU A 71 2.13 -2.12 -1.22
C LEU A 71 2.02 -3.03 0.02
N ASN A 72 1.75 -4.33 -0.16
CA ASN A 72 1.74 -5.33 0.91
C ASN A 72 3.10 -6.05 1.06
N GLN A 73 4.04 -5.84 0.13
CA GLN A 73 5.40 -6.33 0.31
C GLN A 73 6.12 -5.44 1.34
N PRO A 74 6.67 -6.01 2.43
CA PRO A 74 7.62 -5.27 3.23
C PRO A 74 8.76 -4.84 2.30
N ALA A 75 9.19 -3.58 2.39
CA ALA A 75 10.17 -2.93 1.51
C ALA A 75 11.55 -3.62 1.43
N GLN A 76 11.72 -4.81 2.04
CA GLN A 76 12.94 -5.61 2.12
C GLN A 76 12.97 -6.85 1.20
N GLN A 77 11.94 -7.14 0.39
CA GLN A 77 11.94 -8.34 -0.49
C GLN A 77 12.08 -8.05 -1.98
N ASN A 78 12.64 -6.90 -2.35
CA ASN A 78 13.11 -6.61 -3.71
C ASN A 78 14.64 -6.70 -3.81
N GLU A 79 15.29 -7.46 -2.93
CA GLU A 79 16.67 -7.87 -3.20
C GLU A 79 16.60 -9.09 -4.11
N ALA A 80 17.28 -9.00 -5.26
CA ALA A 80 17.39 -10.11 -6.21
C ALA A 80 17.89 -11.37 -5.47
N GLU A 81 17.61 -12.57 -5.98
CA GLU A 81 18.25 -13.74 -5.38
C GLU A 81 19.78 -13.59 -5.46
N PRO A 82 20.55 -14.22 -4.55
CA PRO A 82 21.99 -14.07 -4.56
C PRO A 82 22.63 -14.55 -5.88
N GLU A 83 21.99 -15.50 -6.57
CA GLU A 83 22.35 -15.96 -7.92
C GLU A 83 22.03 -14.94 -9.03
N GLN A 84 21.15 -13.98 -8.74
CA GLN A 84 20.76 -12.85 -9.59
C GLN A 84 21.44 -11.54 -9.16
N GLY A 85 22.34 -11.59 -8.18
CA GLY A 85 23.14 -10.46 -7.71
C GLY A 85 22.64 -9.75 -6.44
N GLY A 86 21.72 -10.34 -5.68
CA GLY A 86 21.33 -9.78 -4.37
C GLY A 86 22.23 -10.19 -3.21
N ALA A 87 21.89 -9.71 -2.01
CA ALA A 87 22.74 -9.84 -0.84
C ALA A 87 22.97 -11.31 -0.43
N GLN A 88 24.25 -11.69 -0.36
CA GLN A 88 24.70 -13.02 0.07
C GLN A 88 24.79 -13.16 1.60
N TYR A 89 24.67 -12.04 2.33
CA TYR A 89 24.84 -11.99 3.78
C TYR A 89 23.71 -11.19 4.41
N VAL A 90 23.21 -11.68 5.54
CA VAL A 90 22.22 -10.99 6.37
C VAL A 90 22.97 -10.36 7.54
N ASP A 91 22.76 -9.07 7.78
CA ASP A 91 23.25 -8.42 8.99
C ASP A 91 22.47 -8.97 10.18
N VAL A 92 23.16 -9.71 11.04
CA VAL A 92 22.60 -10.20 12.30
C VAL A 92 23.25 -9.43 13.42
N THR A 93 22.45 -8.75 14.23
CA THR A 93 22.92 -8.22 15.50
C THR A 93 23.28 -9.42 16.39
N PRO A 94 24.57 -9.63 16.72
CA PRO A 94 24.95 -10.76 17.55
C PRO A 94 24.33 -10.61 18.94
N ALA A 95 23.94 -11.73 19.56
CA ALA A 95 23.45 -11.69 20.93
C ALA A 95 24.51 -11.05 21.85
N PRO A 96 24.09 -10.21 22.82
CA PRO A 96 25.04 -9.59 23.74
C PRO A 96 25.75 -10.68 24.56
N TRP A 97 27.07 -10.58 24.66
CA TRP A 97 27.88 -11.49 25.46
C TRP A 97 27.51 -11.38 26.95
N PRO A 98 27.50 -12.51 27.70
CA PRO A 98 27.16 -12.53 29.12
C PRO A 98 28.17 -11.81 30.01
#